data_AF-A0A536WCF1-F1
#
_entry.id   AF-A0A536WCF1-F1
#
_cell.length_a   1.000
_cell.length_b   1.000
_cell.length_c   1.000
_cell.angle_alpha   90.00
_cell.angle_beta   90.00
_cell.angle_gamma   90.00
#
_symmetry.space_group_name_H-M   'P 1'
#
loop_
_entity.id
_entity.type
_entity.pdbx_description
1 polymer ?
#
loop_
_entity_poly.entity_id
_entity_poly.type
_entity_poly.pdbx_seq_one_letter_code
_entity_poly.pdbx_strand_id
1 'polypeptide(L)'
;MTARPDAPLIAALERSHLHPLWDRYKRITPVAPQAKDAPMHWRWRDIEPFTSRAASEVGIEDVERRALILANPAFGGETVTTHNLIGAFTVLEPGDKAVPHRHTAAAIRFSTRAEGAVTIVNGRR
;
A
#
# COMPACT_ATOMS: atom_id res chain seq x y z
N MET A 1 40.52 -5.65 -3.98
CA MET A 1 39.70 -6.52 -3.12
C MET A 1 39.82 -7.95 -3.63
N THR A 2 40.39 -8.85 -2.83
CA THR A 2 40.54 -10.27 -3.20
C THR A 2 39.16 -10.94 -3.20
N ALA A 3 38.85 -11.73 -4.22
CA ALA A 3 37.60 -12.48 -4.29
C ALA A 3 37.51 -13.48 -3.13
N ARG A 4 36.30 -13.67 -2.58
CA ARG A 4 36.09 -14.60 -1.47
C ARG A 4 36.34 -16.06 -1.91
N PRO A 5 37.01 -16.89 -1.09
CA PRO A 5 37.30 -18.28 -1.45
C PRO A 5 36.04 -19.17 -1.56
N ASP A 6 34.94 -18.80 -0.91
CA ASP A 6 33.67 -19.53 -0.90
C ASP A 6 32.69 -19.13 -2.01
N ALA A 7 33.07 -18.22 -2.92
CA ALA A 7 32.20 -17.74 -3.99
C ALA A 7 31.61 -18.85 -4.90
N PRO A 8 32.37 -19.89 -5.32
CA PRO A 8 31.81 -20.98 -6.12
C PRO A 8 30.73 -21.78 -5.39
N LEU A 9 30.93 -22.00 -4.08
CA LEU A 9 29.94 -22.69 -3.24
C LEU A 9 28.67 -21.85 -3.09
N ILE A 10 28.80 -20.54 -2.83
CA ILE A 10 27.65 -19.63 -2.73
C ILE A 10 26.81 -19.68 -4.02
N ALA A 11 27.45 -19.62 -5.19
CA ALA A 11 26.74 -19.69 -6.47
C ALA A 11 26.05 -21.05 -6.70
N ALA A 12 26.66 -22.15 -6.27
CA ALA A 12 26.04 -23.48 -6.36
C ALA A 12 24.82 -23.61 -5.43
N LEU A 13 24.90 -23.04 -4.23
CA LEU A 13 23.77 -22.99 -3.30
C LEU A 13 22.60 -22.18 -3.89
N GLU A 14 22.88 -21.01 -4.47
CA GLU A 14 21.83 -20.16 -5.07
C GLU A 14 21.10 -20.84 -6.23
N ARG A 15 21.82 -21.59 -7.08
CA ARG A 15 21.21 -22.41 -8.15
C ARG A 15 20.30 -23.52 -7.62
N SER A 16 20.50 -23.94 -6.38
CA SER A 16 19.69 -24.95 -5.69
C SER A 16 18.65 -24.34 -4.75
N HIS A 17 18.39 -23.04 -4.83
CA HIS A 17 17.49 -22.30 -3.92
C HIS A 17 17.90 -22.38 -2.43
N LEU A 18 19.20 -22.59 -2.17
CA LEU A 18 19.78 -22.57 -0.83
C LEU A 18 20.54 -21.26 -0.61
N HIS A 19 20.39 -20.67 0.57
CA HIS A 19 21.09 -19.45 0.94
C HIS A 19 22.00 -19.70 2.14
N PRO A 20 23.33 -19.46 2.02
CA PRO A 20 24.27 -19.71 3.10
C PRO A 20 24.12 -18.66 4.21
N LEU A 21 23.76 -19.10 5.42
CA LEU A 21 23.57 -18.22 6.57
C LEU A 21 24.83 -17.40 6.89
N TRP A 22 26.01 -18.00 6.84
CA TRP A 22 27.29 -17.31 7.11
C TRP A 22 27.58 -16.13 6.17
N ASP A 23 26.96 -16.09 4.99
CA ASP A 23 27.09 -14.99 4.03
C ASP A 23 25.92 -14.00 4.07
N ARG A 24 24.80 -14.38 4.69
CA ARG A 24 23.54 -13.61 4.71
C ARG A 24 23.14 -13.14 6.11
N TYR A 25 23.80 -13.62 7.18
CA TYR A 25 23.42 -13.42 8.59
C TYR A 25 23.04 -11.96 8.91
N LYS A 26 23.95 -11.01 8.66
CA LYS A 26 23.71 -9.60 8.96
C LYS A 26 22.57 -8.95 8.15
N ARG A 27 22.21 -9.51 6.99
CA ARG A 27 21.08 -9.03 6.18
C ARG A 27 19.74 -9.54 6.71
N ILE A 28 19.70 -10.74 7.29
CA ILE A 28 18.47 -11.33 7.83
C ILE A 28 18.21 -10.94 9.29
N THR A 29 19.27 -10.64 10.06
CA THR A 29 19.18 -10.17 11.45
C THR A 29 19.86 -8.80 11.58
N PRO A 30 19.25 -7.73 11.06
CA PRO A 30 19.80 -6.39 11.23
C PRO A 30 19.70 -5.96 12.70
N VAL A 31 20.63 -5.12 13.15
CA VAL A 31 20.68 -4.60 14.54
C VAL A 31 19.48 -3.69 14.86
N ALA A 32 18.89 -3.08 13.82
CA ALA A 32 17.70 -2.26 13.91
C ALA A 32 16.82 -2.49 12.67
N PRO A 33 15.50 -2.21 12.74
CA PRO A 33 14.62 -2.30 11.57
C PRO A 33 15.14 -1.45 10.41
N GLN A 34 15.25 -2.06 9.23
CA GLN A 34 15.56 -1.38 7.98
C GLN A 34 14.29 -1.34 7.14
N ALA A 35 13.49 -0.30 7.37
CA ALA A 35 12.28 -0.03 6.62
C ALA A 35 12.60 0.10 5.12
N LYS A 36 11.86 -0.61 4.26
CA LYS A 36 11.99 -0.48 2.80
C LYS A 36 11.29 0.78 2.30
N ASP A 37 10.22 1.19 2.99
CA ASP A 37 9.46 2.39 2.76
C ASP A 37 10.26 3.63 3.15
N ALA A 38 10.70 4.38 2.14
CA ALA A 38 11.15 5.75 2.36
C ALA A 38 9.98 6.61 2.88
N PRO A 39 10.21 7.52 3.84
CA PRO A 39 9.19 8.46 4.29
C PRO A 39 8.64 9.26 3.11
N MET A 40 7.31 9.38 3.06
CA MET A 40 6.60 10.07 2.00
C MET A 40 5.62 11.07 2.61
N HIS A 41 5.38 12.16 1.90
CA HIS A 41 4.41 13.18 2.29
C HIS A 41 3.51 13.51 1.10
N TRP A 42 2.24 13.15 1.23
CA TRP A 42 1.20 13.52 0.28
C TRP A 42 0.42 14.73 0.82
N ARG A 43 0.57 15.88 0.17
CA ARG A 43 -0.11 17.10 0.61
C ARG A 43 -1.52 17.09 0.05
N TRP A 44 -2.52 17.38 0.90
CA TRP A 44 -3.92 17.42 0.47
C TRP A 44 -4.14 18.31 -0.76
N ARG A 45 -3.54 19.51 -0.79
CA ARG A 45 -3.66 20.46 -1.91
C ARG A 45 -3.20 19.90 -3.27
N ASP A 46 -2.30 18.92 -3.26
CA ASP A 46 -1.78 18.29 -4.48
C ASP A 46 -2.69 17.12 -4.91
N ILE A 47 -3.48 16.56 -3.98
CA ILE A 47 -4.36 15.41 -4.17
C ILE A 47 -5.79 15.84 -4.53
N GLU A 48 -6.26 16.92 -3.91
CA GLU A 48 -7.63 17.43 -4.03
C GLU A 48 -8.09 17.55 -5.49
N PRO A 49 -7.31 18.12 -6.43
CA PRO A 49 -7.73 18.19 -7.84
C PRO A 49 -8.00 16.82 -8.47
N PHE A 50 -7.25 15.79 -8.10
CA PHE A 50 -7.46 14.44 -8.60
C PHE A 50 -8.72 13.80 -8.01
N THR A 51 -9.02 14.07 -6.73
CA THR A 51 -10.27 13.59 -6.13
C THR A 51 -11.49 14.23 -6.76
N SER A 52 -11.44 15.53 -7.08
CA SER A 52 -12.52 16.22 -7.79
C SER A 52 -12.70 15.67 -9.21
N ARG A 53 -11.61 15.41 -9.93
CA ARG A 53 -11.67 14.78 -11.26
C ARG A 53 -12.23 13.36 -11.20
N ALA A 54 -11.80 12.55 -10.23
CA ALA A 54 -12.35 11.22 -10.02
C ALA A 54 -13.87 11.27 -9.75
N ALA A 55 -14.32 12.30 -9.01
CA ALA A 55 -15.73 12.51 -8.73
C ALA A 55 -16.57 12.82 -10.00
N SER A 56 -16.00 13.52 -10.98
CA SER A 56 -16.67 13.89 -12.23
C SER A 56 -16.49 12.88 -13.38
N GLU A 57 -15.37 12.15 -13.40
CA GLU A 57 -14.96 11.32 -14.53
C GLU A 57 -15.25 9.83 -14.33
N VAL A 58 -15.46 9.38 -13.09
CA VAL A 58 -15.69 7.96 -12.76
C VAL A 58 -17.05 7.82 -12.11
N GLY A 59 -17.98 7.10 -12.76
CA GLY A 59 -19.28 6.74 -12.17
C GLY A 59 -19.09 5.81 -10.98
N ILE A 60 -19.82 6.03 -9.89
CA ILE A 60 -19.72 5.18 -8.69
C ILE A 60 -20.34 3.79 -8.93
N GLU A 61 -21.26 3.69 -9.89
CA GLU A 61 -21.90 2.47 -10.36
C GLU A 61 -20.94 1.55 -11.13
N ASP A 62 -19.88 2.11 -11.71
CA ASP A 62 -18.89 1.37 -12.50
C ASP A 62 -17.74 0.79 -11.65
N VAL A 63 -17.65 1.18 -10.38
CA VAL A 63 -16.52 0.83 -9.51
C VAL A 63 -16.96 0.43 -8.12
N GLU A 64 -16.16 -0.42 -7.46
CA GLU A 64 -16.37 -0.73 -6.04
C GLU A 64 -16.21 0.52 -5.18
N ARG A 65 -15.12 1.27 -5.35
CA ARG A 65 -14.83 2.50 -4.60
C ARG A 65 -14.07 3.48 -5.50
N ARG A 66 -14.43 4.76 -5.42
CA ARG A 66 -13.61 5.86 -5.97
C ARG A 66 -12.55 6.24 -4.96
N ALA A 67 -11.46 5.48 -4.96
CA ALA A 67 -10.35 5.62 -4.01
C ALA A 67 -9.01 5.81 -4.73
N LEU A 68 -8.30 6.87 -4.37
CA LEU A 68 -6.95 7.16 -4.86
C LEU A 68 -5.93 6.63 -3.85
N ILE A 69 -5.27 5.53 -4.19
CA ILE A 69 -4.28 4.89 -3.33
C ILE A 69 -2.99 5.70 -3.32
N LEU A 70 -2.45 5.93 -2.12
CA LEU A 70 -1.17 6.59 -1.90
C LEU A 70 -0.04 5.60 -2.18
N ALA A 71 0.47 5.58 -3.41
CA ALA A 71 1.54 4.67 -3.82
C ALA A 71 2.92 5.24 -3.42
N ASN A 72 3.71 4.46 -2.68
CA ASN A 72 5.07 4.83 -2.31
C ASN A 72 6.08 4.30 -3.35
N PRO A 73 6.87 5.18 -4.03
CA PRO A 73 7.83 4.77 -5.06
C PRO A 73 8.89 3.76 -4.58
N ALA A 74 9.13 3.66 -3.27
CA ALA A 74 10.06 2.69 -2.70
C ALA A 74 9.66 1.22 -2.96
N PHE A 75 8.41 0.97 -3.33
CA PHE A 75 7.90 -0.37 -3.71
C PHE A 75 7.84 -0.58 -5.23
N GLY A 76 8.62 0.17 -6.02
CA GLY A 76 8.81 -0.15 -7.45
C GLY A 76 7.54 -0.07 -8.30
N GLY A 77 6.58 0.77 -7.92
CA GLY A 77 5.31 0.94 -8.63
C GLY A 77 4.17 0.04 -8.16
N GLU A 78 4.39 -0.78 -7.12
CA GLU A 78 3.31 -1.53 -6.48
C GLU A 78 2.25 -0.61 -5.85
N THR A 79 1.02 -1.12 -5.76
CA THR A 79 -0.13 -0.41 -5.18
C THR A 79 -0.13 -0.51 -3.64
N VAL A 80 0.91 0.06 -3.03
CA VAL A 80 1.20 -0.06 -1.59
C VAL A 80 1.67 1.28 -1.02
N THR A 81 1.22 1.64 0.19
CA THR A 81 1.61 2.90 0.87
C THR A 81 2.79 2.69 1.80
N THR A 82 2.70 1.70 2.68
CA THR A 82 3.78 1.22 3.56
C THR A 82 3.87 -0.29 3.43
N HIS A 83 4.89 -0.92 4.01
CA HIS A 83 5.05 -2.38 3.89
C HIS A 83 3.80 -3.20 4.31
N ASN A 84 2.95 -2.66 5.17
CA ASN A 84 1.79 -3.36 5.75
C ASN A 84 0.47 -2.57 5.73
N LEU A 85 0.44 -1.35 5.17
CA LEU A 85 -0.76 -0.53 5.10
C LEU A 85 -0.99 0.00 3.68
N ILE A 86 -2.27 0.08 3.31
CA ILE A 86 -2.76 0.82 2.16
C ILE A 86 -3.54 2.02 2.70
N GLY A 87 -3.09 3.22 2.34
CA GLY A 87 -3.80 4.47 2.56
C GLY A 87 -4.39 4.98 1.25
N ALA A 88 -5.60 5.50 1.28
CA ALA A 88 -6.25 6.07 0.12
C ALA A 88 -7.18 7.22 0.48
N PHE A 89 -7.28 8.22 -0.40
CA PHE A 89 -8.36 9.20 -0.34
C PHE A 89 -9.56 8.68 -1.11
N THR A 90 -10.71 8.57 -0.44
CA THR A 90 -11.97 8.15 -1.05
C THR A 90 -12.89 9.35 -1.19
N VAL A 91 -13.55 9.48 -2.34
CA VAL A 91 -14.53 10.53 -2.60
C VAL A 91 -15.92 9.92 -2.83
N LEU A 92 -16.93 10.55 -2.25
CA LEU A 92 -18.35 10.26 -2.47
C LEU A 92 -19.08 11.58 -2.68
N GLU A 93 -19.91 11.63 -3.71
CA GLU A 93 -20.81 12.75 -4.00
C GLU A 93 -22.20 12.49 -3.42
N PRO A 94 -23.04 13.54 -3.25
CA PRO A 94 -24.41 13.37 -2.80
C PRO A 94 -25.18 12.36 -3.67
N GLY A 95 -25.74 11.33 -3.02
CA GLY A 95 -26.50 10.28 -3.70
C GLY A 95 -25.69 9.03 -4.04
N ASP A 96 -24.35 9.09 -3.98
CA ASP A 96 -23.49 7.93 -4.21
C ASP A 96 -23.80 6.78 -3.27
N LYS A 97 -23.83 5.57 -3.83
CA LYS A 97 -23.97 4.32 -3.08
C LYS A 97 -22.95 3.31 -3.55
N ALA A 98 -21.91 3.16 -2.75
CA ALA A 98 -20.88 2.16 -3.01
C ALA A 98 -21.37 0.74 -2.63
N VAL A 99 -21.01 -0.28 -3.41
CA VAL A 99 -21.50 -1.66 -3.24
C VAL A 99 -21.04 -2.27 -1.90
N PRO A 100 -21.91 -2.99 -1.16
CA PRO A 100 -21.51 -3.72 0.04
C PRO A 100 -20.61 -4.93 -0.30
N HIS A 101 -19.52 -5.12 0.45
CA HIS A 101 -18.65 -6.28 0.31
C HIS A 101 -18.01 -6.67 1.66
N ARG A 102 -17.27 -7.77 1.68
CA ARG A 102 -16.50 -8.24 2.84
C ARG A 102 -15.14 -8.77 2.42
N HIS A 103 -14.13 -8.61 3.27
CA HIS A 103 -12.79 -9.14 3.07
C HIS A 103 -12.13 -9.42 4.42
N THR A 104 -11.01 -10.14 4.41
CA THR A 104 -10.23 -10.48 5.61
C THR A 104 -9.43 -9.31 6.16
N ALA A 105 -9.07 -8.34 5.32
CA ALA A 105 -8.32 -7.15 5.74
C ALA A 105 -9.16 -6.29 6.70
N ALA A 106 -8.54 -5.76 7.76
CA ALA A 106 -9.16 -4.75 8.60
C ALA A 106 -9.12 -3.39 7.88
N ALA A 107 -10.12 -2.54 8.12
CA ALA A 107 -10.19 -1.22 7.53
C ALA A 107 -10.73 -0.19 8.52
N ILE A 108 -10.21 1.03 8.44
CA ILE A 108 -10.72 2.22 9.13
C ILE A 108 -11.02 3.30 8.10
N ARG A 109 -12.08 4.08 8.32
CA ARG A 109 -12.36 5.30 7.56
C ARG A 109 -12.17 6.50 8.48
N PHE A 110 -11.30 7.41 8.08
CA PHE A 110 -11.09 8.68 8.76
C PHE A 110 -11.53 9.81 7.83
N SER A 111 -12.56 10.55 8.24
CA SER A 111 -13.16 11.61 7.43
C SER A 111 -12.57 12.96 7.81
N THR A 112 -11.93 13.63 6.84
CA THR A 112 -11.45 15.01 6.98
C THR A 112 -12.51 16.04 6.61
N ARG A 113 -13.38 15.69 5.65
CA ARG A 113 -14.55 16.47 5.23
C ARG A 113 -15.67 15.51 4.87
N ALA A 114 -16.72 15.46 5.69
CA ALA A 114 -17.88 14.63 5.42
C ALA A 114 -19.11 15.23 6.08
N GLU A 115 -20.17 15.41 5.29
CA GLU A 115 -21.50 15.76 5.77
C GLU A 115 -22.48 14.73 5.21
N GLY A 116 -23.28 14.11 6.08
CA GLY A 116 -24.26 13.10 5.67
C GLY A 116 -23.70 11.74 5.22
N ALA A 117 -22.38 11.55 5.18
CA ALA A 117 -21.76 10.28 4.84
C ALA A 117 -22.10 9.19 5.89
N VAL A 118 -22.43 8.00 5.41
CA VAL A 118 -22.81 6.86 6.23
C VAL A 118 -22.06 5.63 5.77
N THR A 119 -21.55 4.83 6.71
CA THR A 119 -21.05 3.48 6.44
C THR A 119 -21.94 2.48 7.14
N ILE A 120 -22.38 1.45 6.42
CA ILE A 120 -23.14 0.35 7.01
C ILE A 120 -22.20 -0.85 7.19
N VAL A 121 -22.04 -1.33 8.43
CA VAL A 121 -21.22 -2.51 8.75
C VAL A 121 -22.11 -3.56 9.40
N ASN A 122 -22.21 -4.75 8.79
CA ASN A 122 -23.08 -5.84 9.28
C ASN A 122 -24.52 -5.37 9.57
N GLY A 123 -25.08 -4.54 8.69
CA GLY A 123 -26.43 -4.00 8.82
C GLY A 123 -26.59 -2.85 9.82
N ARG A 124 -25.50 -2.39 10.46
CA ARG A 124 -25.53 -1.27 11.42
C ARG A 124 -25.03 0.01 10.77
N ARG A 125 -25.79 1.08 10.95
CA ARG A 125 -25.47 2.46 10.53
C ARG A 125 -24.66 3.18 11.60
#